data_AF-A0A7S2MBP3-F1
#
_entry.id   AF-A0A7S2MBP3-F1
#
_cell.length_a   1.000
_cell.length_b   1.000
_cell.length_c   1.000
_cell.angle_alpha   90.00
_cell.angle_beta   90.00
_cell.angle_gamma   90.00
#
_symmetry.space_group_name_H-M   'P 1'
#
loop_
_entity.id
_entity.type
_entity.pdbx_description
1 polymer ?
#
loop_
_entity_poly.entity_id
_entity_poly.type
_entity_poly.pdbx_seq_one_letter_code
_entity_poly.pdbx_strand_id
1 'polypeptide(L)'
;NFPHLEQYIEVVEVGTPLTMLDYTQRTETLGLRHTPRRMCDMELRPDCRLPGLYFTGQDVAFAGWAGALTGAMVTAQLLLDYSIIDFMRKKTLMRDLGRGDVEDMIMKKVSEGTAASP
;
A
#
# COMPACT_ATOMS: atom_id res chain seq x y z
N ASN A 1 -14.62 -27.60 11.35
CA ASN A 1 -15.92 -27.76 10.68
C ASN A 1 -17.03 -27.35 11.63
N PHE A 2 -17.88 -26.40 11.23
CA PHE A 2 -18.98 -25.84 12.04
C PHE A 2 -20.34 -26.16 11.38
N PRO A 3 -20.78 -27.43 11.36
CA PRO A 3 -21.98 -27.84 10.61
C PRO A 3 -23.27 -27.23 11.16
N HIS A 4 -23.32 -26.88 12.45
CA HIS A 4 -24.48 -26.21 13.06
C HIS A 4 -24.77 -24.81 12.49
N LEU A 5 -23.82 -24.23 11.75
CA LEU A 5 -23.97 -22.92 11.12
C LEU A 5 -24.66 -22.96 9.74
N GLU A 6 -24.84 -24.14 9.15
CA GLU A 6 -25.34 -24.30 7.78
C GLU A 6 -26.73 -23.66 7.57
N GLN A 7 -27.61 -23.81 8.55
CA GLN A 7 -28.95 -23.20 8.54
C GLN A 7 -28.97 -21.67 8.65
N TYR A 8 -27.82 -21.04 8.96
CA TYR A 8 -27.70 -19.58 9.13
C TYR A 8 -26.95 -18.91 7.96
N ILE A 9 -26.59 -19.66 6.91
CA ILE A 9 -25.90 -19.12 5.74
C ILE A 9 -26.92 -18.52 4.77
N GLU A 10 -26.92 -17.20 4.62
CA GLU A 10 -27.79 -16.50 3.65
C GLU A 10 -27.15 -16.39 2.26
N VAL A 11 -25.84 -16.12 2.21
CA VAL A 11 -25.07 -15.92 0.97
C VAL A 11 -23.69 -16.56 1.10
N VAL A 12 -23.21 -17.13 0.00
CA VAL A 12 -21.83 -17.60 -0.15
C VAL A 12 -21.23 -16.94 -1.39
N GLU A 13 -20.16 -16.19 -1.19
CA GLU A 13 -19.33 -15.66 -2.27
C GLU A 13 -17.95 -16.32 -2.20
N VAL A 14 -17.43 -16.75 -3.36
CA VAL A 14 -16.18 -17.50 -3.45
C VAL A 14 -15.24 -16.82 -4.42
N GLY A 15 -14.06 -16.45 -3.92
CA GLY A 15 -12.93 -16.02 -4.74
C GLY A 15 -12.01 -17.19 -5.06
N THR A 16 -11.61 -17.31 -6.33
CA THR A 16 -10.59 -18.26 -6.80
C THR A 16 -9.37 -17.52 -7.33
N PRO A 17 -8.24 -18.19 -7.63
CA PRO A 17 -7.14 -17.53 -8.34
C PRO A 17 -7.56 -16.89 -9.67
N LEU A 18 -8.60 -17.41 -10.34
CA LEU A 18 -9.17 -16.80 -11.54
C LEU A 18 -9.92 -15.49 -11.23
N THR A 19 -10.57 -15.40 -10.07
CA THR A 19 -11.18 -14.15 -9.61
C THR A 19 -10.12 -13.06 -9.42
N MET A 20 -8.96 -13.40 -8.86
CA MET A 20 -7.86 -12.43 -8.76
C MET A 20 -7.25 -12.07 -10.11
N LEU A 21 -7.17 -13.04 -11.03
CA LEU A 21 -6.73 -12.77 -12.40
C LEU A 21 -7.66 -11.78 -13.09
N ASP A 22 -8.97 -11.89 -12.89
CA ASP A 22 -9.96 -10.95 -13.44
C ASP A 22 -9.74 -9.51 -12.93
N TYR A 23 -9.63 -9.34 -11.60
CA TYR A 23 -9.49 -8.01 -10.99
C TYR A 23 -8.10 -7.38 -11.14
N THR A 24 -7.03 -8.17 -11.03
CA THR A 24 -5.66 -7.66 -10.88
C THR A 24 -4.75 -8.03 -12.05
N GLN A 25 -5.28 -8.79 -13.02
CA GLN A 25 -4.50 -9.34 -14.13
C GLN A 25 -3.33 -10.24 -13.65
N ARG A 26 -3.44 -10.76 -12.42
CA ARG A 26 -2.47 -11.65 -11.77
C ARG A 26 -3.19 -12.68 -10.91
N THR A 27 -2.70 -13.91 -10.93
CA THR A 27 -3.23 -14.98 -10.07
C THR A 27 -2.68 -14.91 -8.64
N GLU A 28 -1.54 -14.25 -8.43
CA GLU A 28 -0.85 -14.14 -7.15
C GLU A 28 -0.85 -12.70 -6.64
N THR A 29 -1.20 -12.53 -5.36
CA THR A 29 -1.38 -11.22 -4.73
C THR A 29 -0.19 -10.77 -3.89
N LEU A 30 0.73 -11.67 -3.59
CA LEU A 30 1.86 -11.43 -2.69
C LEU A 30 3.19 -11.15 -3.40
N GLY A 31 3.17 -10.97 -4.72
CA GLY A 31 4.33 -10.54 -5.49
C GLY A 31 5.48 -11.54 -5.43
N LEU A 32 6.63 -11.11 -4.95
CA LEU A 32 7.83 -11.94 -4.85
C LEU A 32 7.64 -13.05 -3.82
N ARG A 33 8.12 -14.25 -4.16
CA ARG A 33 8.06 -15.42 -3.28
C ARG A 33 8.75 -15.15 -1.94
N HIS A 34 8.02 -15.36 -0.85
CA HIS A 34 8.55 -15.26 0.51
C HIS A 34 9.39 -16.49 0.86
N THR A 35 10.69 -16.38 0.68
CA THR A 35 11.66 -17.37 1.17
C THR A 35 12.42 -16.80 2.37
N PRO A 36 12.95 -17.65 3.28
CA PRO A 36 13.80 -17.18 4.36
C PRO A 36 15.00 -16.37 3.84
N ARG A 37 15.59 -16.81 2.72
CA ARG A 37 16.68 -16.09 2.04
C ARG A 37 16.29 -14.64 1.71
N ARG A 38 15.14 -14.43 1.07
CA ARG A 38 14.64 -13.07 0.75
C ARG A 38 14.48 -12.21 1.99
N MET A 39 14.02 -12.79 3.10
CA MET A 39 13.79 -12.02 4.33
C MET A 39 15.10 -11.59 5.01
N CYS A 40 16.18 -12.34 4.79
CA CYS A 40 17.52 -11.97 5.26
C CYS A 40 18.28 -11.08 4.27
N ASP A 41 18.01 -11.24 2.97
CA ASP A 41 18.67 -10.53 1.88
C ASP A 41 17.61 -9.92 0.95
N MET A 42 17.26 -8.66 1.23
CA MET A 42 16.26 -7.90 0.51
C MET A 42 16.81 -7.45 -0.85
N GLU A 43 16.73 -8.36 -1.83
CA GLU A 43 17.25 -8.16 -3.19
C GLU A 43 16.59 -6.98 -3.93
N LEU A 44 15.29 -6.75 -3.71
CA LEU A 44 14.58 -5.61 -4.28
C LEU A 44 14.66 -4.40 -3.35
N ARG A 45 15.33 -3.35 -3.82
CA ARG A 45 15.48 -2.06 -3.13
C ARG A 45 14.62 -1.00 -3.79
N PRO A 46 14.34 0.13 -3.10
CA PRO A 46 13.59 1.23 -3.70
C PRO A 46 14.30 1.86 -4.90
N ASP A 47 15.64 1.85 -4.91
CA ASP A 47 16.45 2.34 -6.01
C ASP A 47 16.91 1.23 -6.96
N CYS A 48 17.24 1.62 -8.18
CA CYS A 48 17.83 0.73 -9.16
C CYS A 48 18.86 1.47 -10.04
N ARG A 49 19.52 0.74 -10.93
CA ARG A 49 20.55 1.31 -11.82
C ARG A 49 19.97 2.25 -12.90
N LEU A 50 18.66 2.26 -13.09
CA LEU A 50 18.00 3.13 -14.07
C LEU A 50 17.58 4.45 -13.38
N PRO A 51 18.17 5.60 -13.76
CA PRO A 51 17.83 6.88 -13.15
C PRO A 51 16.36 7.23 -13.36
N GLY A 52 15.70 7.70 -12.30
CA GLY A 52 14.29 8.08 -12.34
C GLY A 52 13.29 6.92 -12.18
N LEU A 53 13.76 5.67 -12.09
CA LEU A 53 12.91 4.51 -11.78
C LEU A 53 13.11 4.09 -10.33
N TYR A 54 11.99 4.00 -9.61
CA TYR A 54 11.96 3.59 -8.20
C TYR A 54 10.93 2.48 -8.00
N PHE A 55 11.22 1.58 -7.07
CA PHE A 55 10.33 0.49 -6.67
C PHE A 55 9.70 0.79 -5.32
N THR A 56 8.46 0.36 -5.14
CA THR A 56 7.71 0.54 -3.89
C THR A 56 6.74 -0.61 -3.65
N GLY A 57 6.00 -0.57 -2.54
CA GLY A 57 5.05 -1.60 -2.15
C GLY A 57 5.68 -2.77 -1.39
N GLN A 58 4.92 -3.85 -1.23
CA GLN A 58 5.25 -4.96 -0.32
C GLN A 58 6.55 -5.68 -0.69
N ASP A 59 6.90 -5.71 -1.98
CA ASP A 59 8.08 -6.42 -2.47
C ASP A 59 9.40 -5.76 -2.07
N VAL A 60 9.37 -4.46 -1.76
CA VAL A 60 10.52 -3.70 -1.22
C VAL A 60 10.68 -3.93 0.28
N ALA A 61 9.68 -4.50 0.96
CA ALA A 61 9.69 -4.84 2.37
C ALA A 61 9.23 -6.30 2.59
N PHE A 62 8.05 -6.50 3.16
CA PHE A 62 7.49 -7.82 3.44
C PHE A 62 6.03 -7.92 2.97
N ALA A 63 5.47 -9.13 2.99
CA ALA A 63 4.12 -9.43 2.52
C ALA A 63 3.04 -8.59 3.22
N GLY A 64 2.00 -8.21 2.46
CA GLY A 64 0.78 -7.62 3.00
C GLY A 64 0.79 -6.09 3.06
N TRP A 65 -0.35 -5.53 3.47
CA TRP A 65 -0.60 -4.07 3.44
C TRP A 65 0.40 -3.28 4.30
N ALA A 66 0.80 -3.83 5.46
CA ALA A 66 1.77 -3.20 6.34
C ALA A 66 3.15 -3.09 5.67
N GLY A 67 3.55 -4.13 4.95
CA GLY A 67 4.79 -4.09 4.17
C GLY A 67 4.67 -3.17 2.95
N ALA A 68 3.49 -3.07 2.32
CA ALA A 68 3.25 -2.10 1.25
C ALA A 68 3.43 -0.65 1.72
N LEU A 69 2.86 -0.30 2.88
CA LEU A 69 3.06 1.01 3.50
C LEU A 69 4.53 1.25 3.87
N THR A 70 5.19 0.23 4.43
CA THR A 70 6.60 0.34 4.81
C THR A 70 7.48 0.57 3.58
N GLY A 71 7.25 -0.17 2.48
CA GLY A 71 7.92 0.05 1.20
C GLY A 71 7.68 1.45 0.66
N ALA A 72 6.44 1.95 0.72
CA ALA A 72 6.10 3.33 0.34
C ALA A 72 6.88 4.37 1.13
N MET A 73 6.97 4.22 2.45
CA MET A 73 7.69 5.15 3.32
C MET A 73 9.19 5.16 3.01
N VAL A 74 9.82 3.99 2.87
CA VAL A 74 11.27 3.91 2.56
C VAL A 74 11.56 4.51 1.18
N THR A 75 10.68 4.28 0.20
CA THR A 75 10.81 4.87 -1.14
C THR A 75 10.65 6.38 -1.11
N ALA A 76 9.66 6.90 -0.36
CA ALA A 76 9.42 8.32 -0.20
C ALA A 76 10.57 9.03 0.54
N GLN A 77 11.16 8.40 1.56
CA GLN A 77 12.36 8.90 2.22
C GLN A 77 13.51 9.06 1.22
N LEU A 78 13.73 8.07 0.35
CA LEU A 78 14.80 8.13 -0.64
C LEU A 78 14.59 9.27 -1.66
N LEU A 79 13.33 9.50 -2.08
CA LEU A 79 12.98 10.48 -3.11
C LEU A 79 12.86 11.91 -2.59
N LEU A 80 12.24 12.08 -1.44
CA LEU A 80 11.78 13.38 -0.90
C LEU A 80 12.53 13.78 0.37
N ASP A 81 13.42 12.93 0.87
CA ASP A 81 14.09 13.09 2.16
C ASP A 81 13.12 13.18 3.36
N TYR A 82 11.94 12.57 3.20
CA TYR A 82 10.90 12.57 4.23
C TYR A 82 11.06 11.43 5.22
N SER A 83 11.33 11.81 6.47
CA SER A 83 11.35 10.87 7.58
C SER A 83 10.00 10.73 8.25
N ILE A 84 9.86 9.67 9.07
CA ILE A 84 8.72 9.50 9.99
C ILE A 84 8.49 10.75 10.84
N ILE A 85 9.56 11.46 11.20
CA ILE A 85 9.48 12.69 11.99
C ILE A 85 8.83 13.81 11.18
N ASP A 86 9.11 13.89 9.89
CA ASP A 86 8.50 14.90 9.01
C ASP A 86 6.99 14.67 8.85
N PHE A 87 6.57 13.41 8.72
CA PHE A 87 5.15 13.05 8.76
C PHE A 87 4.49 13.41 10.09
N MET A 88 5.14 13.12 11.22
CA MET A 88 4.63 13.52 12.55
C MET A 88 4.52 15.05 12.70
N ARG A 89 5.44 15.79 12.06
CA ARG A 89 5.45 17.26 12.06
C ARG A 89 4.48 17.87 11.06
N LYS A 90 3.66 17.07 10.37
CA LYS A 90 2.75 17.50 9.30
C LYS A 90 3.46 18.24 8.17
N LYS A 91 4.73 17.91 7.91
CA LYS A 91 5.34 18.25 6.62
C LYS A 91 4.79 17.29 5.59
N THR A 92 4.19 17.85 4.56
CA THR A 92 3.55 17.10 3.49
C THR A 92 4.11 17.58 2.17
N LEU A 93 4.10 16.68 1.18
CA LEU A 93 4.53 17.01 -0.18
C LEU A 93 3.73 18.20 -0.73
N MET A 94 2.44 18.28 -0.39
CA MET A 94 1.58 19.38 -0.81
C MET A 94 2.03 20.71 -0.24
N ARG A 95 2.40 20.76 1.05
CA ARG A 95 2.93 21.98 1.69
C ARG A 95 4.28 22.39 1.12
N ASP A 96 5.17 21.43 0.87
CA ASP A 96 6.49 21.70 0.30
C ASP A 96 6.40 22.16 -1.17
N LEU A 97 5.38 21.70 -1.91
CA LEU A 97 5.05 22.20 -3.24
C LEU A 97 4.28 23.53 -3.25
N GLY A 98 4.06 24.15 -2.08
CA GLY A 98 3.31 25.41 -1.95
C GLY A 98 1.80 25.29 -2.15
N ARG A 99 1.24 24.07 -2.11
CA ARG A 99 -0.17 23.73 -2.29
C ARG A 99 -0.88 23.34 -0.98
N GLY A 100 -0.55 24.02 0.11
CA GLY A 100 -1.16 23.76 1.41
C GLY A 100 -2.66 24.05 1.44
N ASP A 101 -3.13 24.97 0.61
CA ASP A 101 -4.55 25.30 0.40
C ASP A 101 -5.37 24.09 -0.09
N VAL A 102 -4.81 23.30 -1.00
CA VAL A 102 -5.45 22.08 -1.51
C VAL A 102 -5.53 21.01 -0.42
N GLU A 103 -4.47 20.88 0.37
CA GLU A 103 -4.46 19.93 1.51
C GLU A 103 -5.52 20.31 2.55
N ASP A 104 -5.60 21.58 2.92
CA ASP A 104 -6.58 22.08 3.89
C ASP A 104 -8.02 21.89 3.37
N MET A 105 -8.25 22.09 2.06
CA MET A 105 -9.53 21.80 1.41
C MET A 105 -9.90 20.30 1.49
N ILE A 106 -8.95 19.40 1.20
CA ILE A 106 -9.18 17.95 1.28
C ILE A 106 -9.50 17.54 2.72
N MET A 107 -8.72 18.02 3.68
CA MET A 107 -8.93 17.72 5.11
C MET A 107 -10.29 18.21 5.60
N LYS A 108 -10.72 19.39 5.15
CA LYS A 108 -12.06 19.91 5.42
C LYS A 108 -13.14 18.98 4.87
N LYS A 109 -13.04 18.55 3.60
CA LYS A 109 -14.00 17.61 2.98
C LYS A 109 -14.05 16.24 3.68
N VAL A 110 -12.89 15.74 4.13
CA VAL A 110 -12.81 14.49 4.91
C VAL A 110 -13.51 14.66 6.26
N SER A 111 -13.30 15.78 6.96
CA SER A 111 -13.95 16.07 8.24
C SER A 111 -15.47 16.26 8.12
N GLU A 112 -15.93 16.74 6.95
CA GLU A 112 -17.35 16.90 6.61
C GLU A 112 -17.98 15.57 6.11
N GLY A 113 -17.22 14.48 6.09
CA GLY A 113 -17.71 13.12 5.80
C GLY A 113 -17.99 12.84 4.31
N THR A 114 -17.62 13.73 3.39
CA THR A 114 -17.96 13.61 1.96
C THR A 114 -16.89 12.88 1.13
N ALA A 115 -15.87 12.29 1.78
CA ALA A 115 -14.75 11.66 1.07
C ALA A 115 -15.06 10.28 0.47
N ALA A 116 -16.28 9.76 0.61
CA ALA A 116 -16.71 8.52 -0.03
C ALA A 116 -18.10 8.66 -0.65
N SER A 117 -18.18 9.34 -1.78
CA SER A 117 -19.18 9.05 -2.80
C SER A 117 -18.51 9.22 -4.17
N PRO A 118 -18.49 8.18 -5.02
CA PRO A 118 -18.14 8.35 -6.43
C PRO A 118 -19.14 9.27 -7.14
#